data_AF-A0A7C1CRU6-F1
#
_entry.id   AF-A0A7C1CRU6-F1
#
_cell.length_a   1.000
_cell.length_b   1.000
_cell.length_c   1.000
_cell.angle_alpha   90.00
_cell.angle_beta   90.00
_cell.angle_gamma   90.00
#
_symmetry.space_group_name_H-M   'P 1'
#
loop_
_entity.id
_entity.type
_entity.pdbx_description
1 polymer ?
#
loop_
_entity_poly.entity_id
_entity_poly.type
_entity_poly.pdbx_seq_one_letter_code
_entity_poly.pdbx_strand_id
1 'polypeptide(L)'
;MVLELPDYVKGSGNGANYGIELTLEHFLNQGYYYLLTASLFQSEYQGSDGIIHSTAFNHRYVTNALFGKEFNLSNAAKSQKTLSFDVKVAYRSGKRATPWTAIFDPVENKYYREWDKSRAYELQLRDYFKTDLTACYRLNKSRFTQ
;
A
#
# COMPACT_ATOMS: atom_id res chain seq x y z
N MET A 1 -24.70 13.39 -24.84
CA MET A 1 -23.45 13.75 -25.53
C MET A 1 -22.65 12.45 -25.65
N VAL A 2 -22.56 11.87 -26.85
CA VAL A 2 -21.85 10.61 -27.09
C VAL A 2 -20.38 10.97 -27.33
N LEU A 3 -19.49 10.51 -26.45
CA LEU A 3 -18.06 10.76 -26.59
C LEU A 3 -17.49 9.71 -27.55
N GLU A 4 -17.11 10.12 -28.76
CA GLU A 4 -16.33 9.25 -29.66
C GLU A 4 -14.99 8.91 -29.02
N LEU A 5 -14.74 7.64 -28.79
CA LEU A 5 -13.41 7.16 -28.44
C LEU A 5 -12.56 7.23 -29.71
N PRO A 6 -11.36 7.82 -29.66
CA PRO A 6 -10.50 7.89 -30.83
C PRO A 6 -10.10 6.48 -31.31
N ASP A 7 -10.02 6.29 -32.62
CA ASP A 7 -9.64 5.02 -33.27
C ASP A 7 -8.26 4.48 -32.83
N TYR A 8 -7.44 5.33 -32.21
CA TYR A 8 -6.14 4.98 -31.64
C TYR A 8 -5.87 5.76 -30.35
N VAL A 9 -5.21 5.09 -29.40
CA VAL A 9 -4.80 5.70 -28.12
C VAL A 9 -3.63 6.65 -28.38
N LYS A 10 -3.84 7.97 -28.16
CA LYS A 10 -2.77 8.96 -28.16
C LYS A 10 -2.09 9.03 -26.80
N GLY A 11 -0.78 8.81 -26.75
CA GLY A 11 0.04 8.88 -25.53
C GLY A 11 0.45 10.30 -25.12
N SER A 12 -0.44 11.29 -25.23
CA SER A 12 -0.14 12.70 -24.91
C SER A 12 -0.45 13.10 -23.47
N GLY A 13 -0.73 12.12 -22.59
CA GLY A 13 -1.07 12.38 -21.19
C GLY A 13 0.17 12.77 -20.38
N ASN A 14 0.03 13.79 -19.54
CA ASN A 14 1.05 14.21 -18.58
C ASN A 14 0.72 13.69 -17.18
N GLY A 15 1.73 13.31 -16.42
CA GLY A 15 1.59 12.91 -15.01
C GLY A 15 2.71 13.48 -14.16
N ALA A 16 2.40 13.84 -12.91
CA ALA A 16 3.34 14.40 -11.97
C ALA A 16 3.30 13.62 -10.65
N ASN A 17 4.47 13.25 -10.14
CA ASN A 17 4.63 12.60 -8.86
C ASN A 17 5.76 13.27 -8.10
N TYR A 18 5.48 13.74 -6.89
CA TYR A 18 6.46 14.41 -6.05
C TYR A 18 6.16 14.16 -4.58
N GLY A 19 7.19 14.17 -3.74
CA GLY A 19 7.02 13.87 -2.32
C GLY A 19 8.35 13.73 -1.60
N ILE A 20 8.23 13.46 -0.30
CA ILE A 20 9.33 13.20 0.61
C ILE A 20 9.10 11.83 1.23
N GLU A 21 10.18 11.05 1.32
CA GLU A 21 10.20 9.77 2.00
C GLU A 21 11.30 9.78 3.06
N LEU A 22 10.94 9.28 4.24
CA LEU A 22 11.85 9.06 5.35
C LEU A 22 11.86 7.57 5.68
N THR A 23 13.06 7.01 5.73
CA THR A 23 13.29 5.64 6.20
C THR A 23 14.28 5.69 7.36
N LEU A 24 13.88 5.12 8.48
CA LEU A 24 14.71 4.96 9.67
C LEU A 24 14.87 3.46 9.96
N GLU A 25 16.11 2.98 9.94
CA GLU A 25 16.41 1.57 10.13
C GLU A 25 17.38 1.34 11.31
N HIS A 26 17.18 0.20 11.97
CA HIS A 26 18.15 -0.38 12.88
C HIS A 26 18.24 -1.87 12.59
N PHE A 27 19.39 -2.29 12.07
CA PHE A 27 19.68 -3.71 11.85
C PHE A 27 19.69 -4.49 13.16
N LEU A 28 19.52 -5.81 13.06
CA LEU A 28 19.55 -6.69 14.21
C LEU A 28 20.84 -6.52 15.00
N ASN A 29 20.72 -5.86 16.14
CA ASN A 29 21.80 -5.63 17.07
C ASN A 29 21.27 -5.84 18.50
N GLN A 30 22.05 -6.51 19.33
CA GLN A 30 21.66 -6.84 20.72
C GLN A 30 20.26 -7.49 20.81
N GLY A 31 19.91 -8.29 19.78
CA GLY A 31 18.67 -9.05 19.71
C GLY A 31 17.42 -8.22 19.43
N TYR A 32 17.51 -7.02 18.85
CA TYR A 32 16.33 -6.32 18.33
C TYR A 32 16.65 -5.60 17.01
N TYR A 33 15.61 -5.33 16.23
CA TYR A 33 15.70 -4.59 14.98
C TYR A 33 14.41 -3.80 14.75
N TYR A 34 14.49 -2.75 13.95
CA TYR A 34 13.30 -2.05 13.50
C TYR A 34 13.50 -1.40 12.13
N LEU A 35 12.40 -1.19 11.44
CA LEU A 35 12.31 -0.43 10.19
C LEU A 35 11.05 0.43 10.24
N LEU A 36 11.23 1.74 10.14
CA LEU A 36 10.15 2.70 10.04
C LEU A 36 10.26 3.40 8.67
N THR A 37 9.18 3.37 7.89
CA THR A 37 9.06 4.15 6.65
C THR A 37 7.88 5.08 6.74
N ALA A 38 8.05 6.32 6.28
CA ALA A 38 7.00 7.31 6.18
C ALA A 38 7.19 8.11 4.89
N SER A 39 6.17 8.09 4.03
CA SER A 39 6.16 8.80 2.76
C SER A 39 4.99 9.77 2.75
N LEU A 40 5.25 11.03 2.39
CA LEU A 40 4.25 12.07 2.12
C LEU A 40 4.44 12.53 0.68
N PHE A 41 3.44 12.34 -0.17
CA PHE A 41 3.57 12.54 -1.61
C PHE A 41 2.27 13.00 -2.26
N GLN A 42 2.34 13.44 -3.51
CA GLN A 42 1.19 13.73 -4.34
C GLN A 42 1.42 13.09 -5.72
N SER A 43 0.37 12.44 -6.24
CA SER A 43 0.38 11.74 -7.52
C SER A 43 -0.81 12.20 -8.36
N GLU A 44 -0.52 12.83 -9.50
CA GLU A 44 -1.49 13.52 -10.33
C GLU A 44 -1.31 13.15 -11.81
N TYR A 45 -2.40 13.22 -12.57
CA TYR A 45 -2.39 13.06 -14.02
C TYR A 45 -3.30 14.11 -14.67
N GLN A 46 -2.96 14.49 -15.90
CA GLN A 46 -3.78 15.35 -16.73
C GLN A 46 -4.72 14.48 -17.57
N GLY A 47 -6.03 14.69 -17.39
CA GLY A 47 -7.07 14.07 -18.21
C GLY A 47 -7.02 14.56 -19.65
N SER A 48 -7.72 13.86 -20.55
CA SER A 48 -7.87 14.26 -21.95
C SER A 48 -8.63 15.58 -22.13
N ASP A 49 -9.36 15.99 -21.10
CA ASP A 49 -10.03 17.28 -20.94
C ASP A 49 -9.07 18.41 -20.50
N GLY A 50 -7.80 18.11 -20.25
CA GLY A 50 -6.79 19.05 -19.79
C GLY A 50 -6.82 19.31 -18.28
N ILE A 51 -7.74 18.71 -17.54
CA ILE A 51 -7.91 18.90 -16.09
C ILE A 51 -6.96 17.97 -15.33
N ILE A 52 -6.36 18.48 -14.25
CA ILE A 52 -5.47 17.69 -13.39
C ILE A 52 -6.30 16.97 -12.33
N HIS A 53 -6.18 15.64 -12.29
CA HIS A 53 -6.83 14.79 -11.31
C HIS A 53 -5.79 14.03 -10.47
N SER A 54 -6.17 13.64 -9.26
CA SER A 54 -5.38 12.67 -8.49
C SER A 54 -5.40 11.31 -9.18
N THR A 55 -4.32 10.55 -9.10
CA THR A 55 -4.34 9.15 -9.55
C THR A 55 -5.08 8.26 -8.55
N ALA A 56 -5.46 7.05 -8.97
CA ALA A 56 -6.02 6.02 -8.08
C ALA A 56 -5.12 5.68 -6.89
N PHE A 57 -3.80 5.86 -7.06
CA PHE A 57 -2.75 5.51 -6.10
C PHE A 57 -2.26 6.72 -5.30
N ASN A 58 -2.89 7.89 -5.45
CA ASN A 58 -2.54 9.08 -4.70
C ASN A 58 -3.04 9.00 -3.26
N HIS A 59 -2.35 8.17 -2.47
CA HIS A 59 -2.63 8.00 -1.05
C HIS A 59 -2.27 9.24 -0.24
N ARG A 60 -1.48 10.20 -0.73
CA ARG A 60 -0.97 11.32 0.09
C ARG A 60 0.02 10.93 1.17
N TYR A 61 -0.27 9.93 2.00
CA TYR A 61 0.66 9.41 2.99
C TYR A 61 0.60 7.89 3.13
N VAL A 62 1.76 7.29 3.38
CA VAL A 62 1.93 5.88 3.70
C VAL A 62 2.98 5.76 4.80
N THR A 63 2.67 5.00 5.84
CA THR A 63 3.59 4.72 6.95
C THR A 63 3.61 3.22 7.23
N ASN A 64 4.80 2.66 7.42
CA ASN A 64 4.98 1.28 7.85
C ASN A 64 6.00 1.23 8.98
N ALA A 65 5.70 0.46 10.00
CA ALA A 65 6.63 0.18 11.08
C ALA A 65 6.77 -1.33 11.25
N LEU A 66 8.00 -1.80 11.39
CA LEU A 66 8.35 -3.16 11.75
C LEU A 66 9.27 -3.08 12.96
N PHE A 67 8.94 -3.84 13.99
CA PHE A 67 9.79 -4.03 15.15
C PHE A 67 9.90 -5.51 15.44
N GLY A 68 11.12 -6.00 15.67
CA GLY A 68 11.35 -7.38 16.04
C GLY A 68 12.34 -7.52 17.19
N LYS A 69 12.09 -8.49 18.06
CA LYS A 69 12.96 -8.86 19.19
C LYS A 69 13.28 -10.34 19.11
N GLU A 70 14.55 -10.68 19.14
CA GLU A 70 15.06 -12.03 19.25
C GLU A 70 15.64 -12.29 20.65
N PHE A 71 15.24 -13.41 21.25
CA PHE A 71 15.73 -13.91 22.53
C PHE A 71 16.49 -15.20 22.29
N ASN A 72 17.78 -15.21 22.63
CA ASN A 72 18.57 -16.44 22.66
C ASN A 72 18.28 -17.17 23.98
N LEU A 73 17.64 -18.32 23.88
CA LEU A 73 17.20 -19.14 25.01
C LEU A 73 18.24 -20.18 25.46
N SER A 74 19.37 -20.29 24.75
CA SER A 74 20.41 -21.27 25.06
C SER A 74 21.81 -20.69 24.85
N ASN A 75 22.70 -20.96 25.80
CA ASN A 75 24.12 -20.61 25.70
C ASN A 75 25.00 -21.78 25.21
N ALA A 76 24.39 -22.89 24.75
CA ALA A 76 25.11 -24.10 24.37
C ALA A 76 25.50 -24.09 22.90
N ALA A 77 26.81 -24.13 22.59
CA ALA A 77 27.34 -24.14 21.22
C ALA A 77 26.79 -25.27 20.32
N LYS A 78 26.29 -26.37 20.92
CA LYS A 78 25.75 -27.54 20.19
C LYS A 78 24.24 -27.49 19.91
N SER A 79 23.50 -26.59 20.57
CA SER A 79 22.05 -26.43 20.38
C SER A 79 21.68 -24.98 20.69
N GLN A 80 21.48 -24.20 19.63
CA GLN A 80 21.02 -22.81 19.68
C GLN A 80 19.49 -22.77 19.57
N LYS A 81 18.85 -22.11 20.52
CA LYS A 81 17.40 -21.90 20.59
C LYS A 81 17.15 -20.41 20.57
N THR A 82 16.36 -19.93 19.62
CA THR A 82 15.97 -18.54 19.52
C THR A 82 14.46 -18.44 19.49
N LEU A 83 13.91 -17.50 20.26
CA LEU A 83 12.50 -17.12 20.21
C LEU A 83 12.44 -15.68 19.68
N SER A 84 11.72 -15.46 18.59
CA SER A 84 11.51 -14.13 18.03
C SER A 84 10.06 -13.70 18.10
N PHE A 85 9.86 -12.40 18.26
CA PHE A 85 8.57 -11.75 18.19
C PHE A 85 8.67 -10.56 17.26
N ASP A 86 7.71 -10.42 16.36
CA ASP A 86 7.68 -9.35 15.37
C ASP A 86 6.30 -8.69 15.38
N VAL A 87 6.31 -7.36 15.31
CA VAL A 87 5.14 -6.52 15.18
C VAL A 87 5.30 -5.68 13.92
N LYS A 88 4.36 -5.83 12.99
CA LYS A 88 4.30 -5.03 11.77
C LYS A 88 3.03 -4.20 11.77
N VAL A 89 3.16 -2.90 11.57
CA VAL A 89 2.04 -1.96 11.45
C VAL A 89 2.12 -1.29 10.08
N ALA A 90 0.99 -1.24 9.37
CA ALA A 90 0.84 -0.50 8.14
C ALA A 90 -0.33 0.48 8.30
N TYR A 91 -0.06 1.76 8.10
CA TYR A 91 -1.07 2.81 8.13
C TYR A 91 -0.92 3.70 6.90
N ARG A 92 -1.99 3.82 6.12
CA ARG A 92 -2.02 4.64 4.91
C ARG A 92 -3.39 5.23 4.72
N SER A 93 -3.40 6.38 4.06
CA SER A 93 -4.63 7.01 3.59
C SER A 93 -5.42 6.09 2.65
N GLY A 94 -6.74 6.28 2.63
CA GLY A 94 -7.64 5.50 1.79
C GLY A 94 -7.31 5.55 0.29
N LYS A 95 -7.75 4.51 -0.42
CA LYS A 95 -7.70 4.51 -1.89
C LYS A 95 -8.62 5.61 -2.43
N ARG A 96 -8.25 6.18 -3.57
CA ARG A 96 -9.12 7.11 -4.28
C ARG A 96 -10.06 6.38 -5.22
N ALA A 97 -11.27 6.89 -5.34
CA ALA A 97 -12.33 6.33 -6.18
C ALA A 97 -13.05 7.44 -6.94
N THR A 98 -13.55 7.13 -8.12
CA THR A 98 -14.40 8.04 -8.90
C THR A 98 -15.85 7.89 -8.42
N PRO A 99 -16.63 8.96 -8.23
CA PRO A 99 -18.06 8.85 -7.97
C PRO A 99 -18.77 8.10 -9.11
N TRP A 100 -19.82 7.34 -8.78
CA TRP A 100 -20.68 6.73 -9.77
C TRP A 100 -22.13 6.73 -9.30
N THR A 101 -23.06 6.63 -10.25
CA THR A 101 -24.50 6.52 -9.98
C THR A 101 -25.07 5.29 -10.70
N ALA A 102 -26.12 4.71 -10.11
CA ALA A 102 -26.82 3.57 -10.70
C ALA A 102 -27.85 4.08 -11.71
N ILE A 103 -27.75 3.63 -12.96
CA ILE A 103 -28.72 3.95 -14.02
C ILE A 103 -29.43 2.67 -14.43
N PHE A 104 -30.75 2.72 -14.48
CA PHE A 104 -31.57 1.60 -14.94
C PHE A 104 -31.66 1.60 -16.47
N ASP A 105 -31.35 0.46 -17.08
CA ASP A 105 -31.57 0.20 -18.49
C ASP A 105 -32.85 -0.63 -18.68
N PRO A 106 -33.90 -0.06 -19.30
CA PRO A 106 -35.15 -0.76 -19.54
C PRO A 106 -35.06 -1.83 -20.64
N VAL A 107 -34.06 -1.77 -21.53
CA VAL A 107 -33.89 -2.73 -22.63
C VAL A 107 -33.32 -4.04 -22.10
N GLU A 108 -32.29 -3.95 -21.26
CA GLU A 108 -31.64 -5.13 -20.66
C GLU A 108 -32.21 -5.51 -19.29
N ASN A 109 -33.14 -4.68 -18.75
CA ASN A 109 -33.77 -4.81 -17.44
C ASN A 109 -32.74 -4.96 -16.30
N LYS A 110 -31.71 -4.10 -16.30
CA LYS A 110 -30.55 -4.15 -15.39
C LYS A 110 -30.09 -2.76 -14.99
N TYR A 111 -29.39 -2.67 -13.85
CA TYR A 111 -28.72 -1.45 -13.43
C TYR A 111 -27.25 -1.45 -13.87
N TYR A 112 -26.80 -0.33 -14.42
CA TYR A 112 -25.40 -0.07 -14.77
C TYR A 112 -24.81 1.02 -13.88
N ARG A 113 -23.47 1.00 -13.77
CA ARG A 113 -22.72 2.04 -13.06
C ARG A 113 -22.25 3.08 -14.05
N GLU A 114 -22.78 4.30 -13.95
CA GLU A 114 -22.27 5.44 -14.68
C GLU A 114 -21.28 6.20 -13.81
N TRP A 115 -20.02 6.25 -14.26
CA TRP A 115 -18.96 6.95 -13.54
C TRP A 115 -18.91 8.42 -13.94
N ASP A 116 -18.84 9.28 -12.93
CA ASP A 116 -18.65 10.71 -13.12
C ASP A 116 -17.16 11.01 -13.41
N LYS A 117 -16.81 10.97 -14.69
CA LYS A 117 -15.43 11.17 -15.15
C LYS A 117 -14.89 12.58 -14.86
N SER A 118 -15.76 13.57 -14.70
CA SER A 118 -15.34 14.94 -14.35
C SER A 118 -14.77 15.05 -12.92
N ARG A 119 -15.11 14.07 -12.07
CA ARG A 119 -14.68 13.95 -10.67
C ARG A 119 -13.81 12.72 -10.46
N ALA A 120 -12.94 12.42 -11.44
CA ALA A 120 -12.08 11.26 -11.40
C ALA A 120 -11.21 11.24 -10.12
N TYR A 121 -11.30 10.13 -9.38
CA TYR A 121 -10.55 9.89 -8.14
C TYR A 121 -10.68 10.99 -7.06
N GLU A 122 -11.78 11.73 -7.07
CA GLU A 122 -12.03 12.78 -6.09
C GLU A 122 -12.39 12.18 -4.71
N LEU A 123 -13.12 11.06 -4.69
CA LEU A 123 -13.50 10.42 -3.43
C LEU A 123 -12.29 9.74 -2.80
N GLN A 124 -12.12 9.94 -1.50
CA GLN A 124 -11.16 9.21 -0.70
C GLN A 124 -11.91 8.23 0.20
N LEU A 125 -11.59 6.94 0.08
CA LEU A 125 -12.13 5.93 0.98
C LEU A 125 -11.55 6.08 2.39
N ARG A 126 -12.08 5.31 3.34
CA ARG A 126 -11.51 5.28 4.70
C ARG A 126 -10.06 4.81 4.68
N ASP A 127 -9.27 5.39 5.55
CA ASP A 127 -7.90 5.01 5.78
C ASP A 127 -7.75 3.53 6.13
N TYR A 128 -6.62 2.99 5.71
CA TYR A 128 -6.28 1.59 5.90
C TYR A 128 -5.26 1.45 7.02
N PHE A 129 -5.64 0.69 8.04
CA PHE A 129 -4.80 0.31 9.15
C PHE A 129 -4.75 -1.22 9.26
N LYS A 130 -3.54 -1.77 9.40
CA LYS A 130 -3.32 -3.20 9.61
C LYS A 130 -2.16 -3.43 10.57
N THR A 131 -2.33 -4.42 11.44
CA THR A 131 -1.28 -4.90 12.33
C THR A 131 -1.13 -6.40 12.16
N ASP A 132 0.11 -6.86 12.00
CA ASP A 132 0.48 -8.28 12.00
C ASP A 132 1.40 -8.56 13.20
N LEU A 133 1.15 -9.67 13.87
CA LEU A 133 1.95 -10.17 14.98
C LEU A 133 2.49 -11.55 14.60
N THR A 134 3.79 -11.75 14.76
CA THR A 134 4.44 -13.03 14.48
C THR A 134 5.25 -13.45 15.69
N ALA A 135 5.19 -14.74 16.03
CA ALA A 135 6.09 -15.37 16.99
C ALA A 135 6.74 -16.58 16.30
N CYS A 136 8.05 -16.73 16.43
CA CYS A 136 8.79 -17.82 15.82
C CYS A 136 9.77 -18.44 16.82
N TYR A 137 9.81 -19.77 16.86
CA TYR A 137 10.79 -20.52 17.64
C TYR A 137 11.72 -21.26 16.69
N ARG A 138 13.01 -20.96 16.78
CA ARG A 138 14.08 -21.52 15.94
C ARG A 138 14.96 -22.43 16.79
N LEU A 139 15.12 -23.68 16.35
CA LEU A 139 16.03 -24.66 16.95
C LEU A 139 17.12 -25.01 15.93
N ASN A 140 18.35 -24.60 16.21
CA ASN A 140 19.52 -24.97 15.43
C ASN A 140 20.38 -25.94 16.25
N LYS A 141 20.45 -27.20 15.84
CA LYS A 141 21.23 -28.26 16.52
C LYS A 141 22.29 -28.83 15.58
N SER A 142 23.50 -29.08 16.07
CA SER A 142 24.50 -29.76 15.25
C SER A 142 24.04 -31.18 14.91
N ARG A 143 24.20 -31.59 13.65
CA ARG A 143 23.73 -32.87 13.05
C ARG A 143 22.22 -32.99 12.83
N PHE A 144 21.48 -31.88 12.80
CA PHE A 144 20.17 -31.84 12.15
C PHE A 144 20.39 -31.54 10.66
N THR A 145 20.20 -32.52 9.79
CA THR A 145 20.19 -32.31 8.34
C THR A 145 18.80 -31.79 7.94
N GLN A 146 18.76 -30.81 7.03
CA GLN A 146 17.53 -30.27 6.45
C GLN A 146 16.81 -31.30 5.59
#